data_AF-A0AA85FSS6-F1
#
_entry.id   AF-A0AA85FSS6-F1
#
_cell.length_a   1.000
_cell.length_b   1.000
_cell.length_c   1.000
_cell.angle_alpha   90.00
_cell.angle_beta   90.00
_cell.angle_gamma   90.00
#
_symmetry.space_group_name_H-M   'P 1'
#
loop_
_entity.id
_entity.type
_entity.pdbx_description
1 polymer ?
#
loop_
_entity_poly.entity_id
_entity_poly.type
_entity_poly.pdbx_seq_one_letter_code
_entity_poly.pdbx_strand_id
1 'polypeptide(L)'
;MDARFTAALSIWIHKPQVVHKDVFASSVVSETDESFVRVVYPKLRTGISEFTEVCSKGSVYKFSSISITYIVEKTNGRIRVSVLDESSGFFHSSWLKDVLEQKLNLWYSCDAKVNIPSLSLIDCRQYQLQYERLKNTYGPTLVKNWSEKTDPMKFVYEDIGIACYLICLWKNEHVNFVDLGCGNGLLTYILTSEGFTGIGIDVRKRHIWKSYPLYIQQRLKEISLNPEDVCGFPQANWLIGNHSDELTPWLPILACKSGPSCKLFVLPCCPYSLFGKFNIPKSSLSFLPDDINVKHITESSRYGTYLNYIQQILAICRFVPEVDALRIPSTKRICIVGRDIIDSKYSDVNEHSDRLSAVNKYIEYERDITSKPNKTFVVRPPTEVSYNCAKVSKSVLDKISHTVFKALLICKPDKYNLQSHNLMLSDDLKVRTLDNRWWNPGGTLTLSECSELVSLDDMKLLKSQHGGLQTVLRNHHQCFRKI
;
A
#
# COMPACT_ATOMS: atom_id res chain seq x y z
N MET A 1 -17.77 1.48 28.19
CA MET A 1 -17.28 2.63 27.38
C MET A 1 -17.81 2.47 25.96
N ASP A 2 -18.24 3.53 25.29
CA ASP A 2 -18.80 3.45 23.93
C ASP A 2 -17.69 3.09 22.92
N ALA A 3 -17.78 1.91 22.31
CA ALA A 3 -16.78 1.40 21.37
C ALA A 3 -16.58 2.32 20.16
N ARG A 4 -17.62 3.01 19.69
CA ARG A 4 -17.51 3.96 18.55
C ARG A 4 -16.78 5.22 18.95
N PHE A 5 -17.01 5.70 20.18
CA PHE A 5 -16.28 6.84 20.73
C PHE A 5 -14.78 6.53 20.82
N THR A 6 -14.42 5.38 21.39
CA THR A 6 -13.03 4.94 21.49
C THR A 6 -12.39 4.74 20.11
N ALA A 7 -13.12 4.19 19.14
CA ALA A 7 -12.62 4.01 17.77
C ALA A 7 -12.35 5.35 17.05
N ALA A 8 -13.27 6.32 17.15
CA ALA A 8 -13.07 7.65 16.59
C ALA A 8 -11.88 8.37 17.25
N LEU A 9 -11.75 8.26 18.57
CA LEU A 9 -10.63 8.86 19.30
C LEU A 9 -9.29 8.19 18.97
N SER A 10 -9.28 6.88 18.75
CA SER A 10 -8.09 6.13 18.30
C SER A 10 -7.51 6.69 16.99
N ILE A 11 -8.35 7.18 16.07
CA ILE A 11 -7.87 7.87 14.85
C ILE A 11 -7.10 9.14 15.21
N TRP A 12 -7.63 9.96 16.12
CA TRP A 12 -6.92 11.15 16.59
C TRP A 12 -5.62 10.81 17.32
N ILE A 13 -5.62 9.74 18.11
CA ILE A 13 -4.47 9.30 18.90
C ILE A 13 -3.31 8.87 18.01
N HIS A 14 -3.58 7.98 17.05
CA HIS A 14 -2.53 7.31 16.25
C HIS A 14 -2.36 7.87 14.84
N LYS A 15 -3.31 8.66 14.35
CA LYS A 15 -3.29 9.22 12.98
C LYS A 15 -3.68 10.70 12.90
N PRO A 16 -3.19 11.59 13.78
CA PRO A 16 -3.55 13.01 13.77
C PRO A 16 -3.28 13.72 12.44
N GLN A 17 -2.33 13.24 11.63
CA GLN A 17 -2.03 13.75 10.30
C GLN A 17 -3.20 13.67 9.29
N VAL A 18 -4.22 12.84 9.56
CA VAL A 18 -5.42 12.75 8.70
C VAL A 18 -6.40 13.90 8.93
N VAL A 19 -6.21 14.68 10.00
CA VAL A 19 -7.00 15.88 10.33
C VAL A 19 -6.15 17.14 10.40
N HIS A 20 -4.90 17.07 10.87
CA HIS A 20 -3.98 18.19 10.93
C HIS A 20 -2.89 18.07 9.86
N LYS A 21 -2.97 18.90 8.81
CA LYS A 21 -2.08 18.81 7.64
C LYS A 21 -0.59 19.01 7.95
N ASP A 22 -0.27 19.69 9.05
CA ASP A 22 1.10 19.99 9.48
C ASP A 22 1.63 19.03 10.55
N VAL A 23 0.81 18.06 10.98
CA VAL A 23 1.31 16.91 11.73
C VAL A 23 1.88 15.91 10.73
N PHE A 24 3.10 15.44 11.00
CA PHE A 24 3.69 14.31 10.31
C PHE A 24 3.08 13.02 10.85
N ALA A 25 3.26 12.70 12.14
CA ALA A 25 2.78 11.46 12.75
C ALA A 25 2.54 11.65 14.25
N SER A 26 2.06 10.58 14.91
CA SER A 26 2.14 10.43 16.36
C SER A 26 2.53 9.00 16.73
N SER A 27 3.14 8.83 17.89
CA SER A 27 3.46 7.52 18.47
C SER A 27 3.06 7.48 19.93
N VAL A 28 2.35 6.43 20.35
CA VAL A 28 2.13 6.14 21.77
C VAL A 28 3.37 5.44 22.29
N VAL A 29 4.03 6.04 23.29
CA VAL A 29 5.33 5.56 23.83
C VAL A 29 5.18 4.84 25.16
N SER A 30 4.08 5.07 25.86
CA SER A 30 3.72 4.39 27.11
C SER A 30 2.20 4.34 27.22
N GLU A 31 1.65 3.22 27.67
CA GLU A 31 0.20 3.03 27.81
C GLU A 31 -0.12 2.16 29.02
N THR A 32 -1.05 2.62 29.85
CA THR A 32 -1.69 1.88 30.94
C THR A 32 -3.20 1.86 30.71
N ASP A 33 -3.94 1.15 31.56
CA ASP A 33 -5.41 1.12 31.49
C ASP A 33 -6.03 2.51 31.71
N GLU A 34 -5.38 3.36 32.51
CA GLU A 34 -5.87 4.68 32.91
C GLU A 34 -5.26 5.85 32.14
N SER A 35 -4.14 5.65 31.45
CA SER A 35 -3.45 6.75 30.77
C SER A 35 -2.56 6.29 29.63
N PHE A 36 -2.12 7.23 28.80
CA PHE A 36 -1.04 6.99 27.84
C PHE A 36 -0.23 8.25 27.62
N VAL A 37 1.00 8.08 27.16
CA VAL A 37 1.87 9.16 26.72
C VAL A 37 2.07 9.02 25.22
N ARG A 38 1.77 10.07 24.47
CA ARG A 38 2.06 10.13 23.03
C ARG A 38 3.04 11.24 22.69
N VAL A 39 3.87 10.99 21.69
CA VAL A 39 4.70 11.99 21.03
C VAL A 39 4.02 12.40 19.74
N VAL A 40 3.87 13.70 19.51
CA VAL A 40 3.39 14.28 18.26
C VAL A 40 4.59 14.79 17.49
N TYR A 41 4.68 14.41 16.20
CA TYR A 41 5.74 14.83 15.30
C TYR A 41 5.18 15.83 14.29
N PRO A 42 5.40 17.15 14.44
CA PRO A 42 5.14 18.10 13.38
C PRO A 42 5.97 17.83 12.12
N LYS A 43 5.53 18.38 10.99
CA LYS A 43 6.33 18.33 9.76
C LYS A 43 7.58 19.18 9.90
N LEU A 44 8.73 18.75 9.37
CA LEU A 44 10.00 19.48 9.46
C LEU A 44 9.88 20.93 8.98
N ARG A 45 9.13 21.17 7.89
CA ARG A 45 8.86 22.51 7.34
C ARG A 45 8.17 23.50 8.31
N THR A 46 7.60 23.02 9.41
CA THR A 46 6.95 23.88 10.41
C THR A 46 7.96 24.56 11.33
N GLY A 47 9.19 24.05 11.41
CA GLY A 47 10.19 24.52 12.37
C GLY A 47 9.90 24.15 13.84
N ILE A 48 8.86 23.36 14.09
CA ILE A 48 8.41 23.00 15.45
C ILE A 48 8.93 21.61 15.80
N SER A 49 9.57 21.50 16.96
CA SER A 49 10.06 20.23 17.50
C SER A 49 8.91 19.30 17.88
N GLU A 50 9.18 17.99 17.90
CA GLU A 50 8.26 17.04 18.51
C GLU A 50 7.99 17.37 19.98
N PHE A 51 6.78 17.08 20.42
CA PHE A 51 6.34 17.34 21.80
C PHE A 51 5.46 16.22 22.30
N THR A 52 5.38 16.11 23.63
CA THR A 52 4.65 15.04 24.30
C THR A 52 3.29 15.54 24.80
N GLU A 53 2.28 14.69 24.66
CA GLU A 53 0.99 14.80 25.33
C GLU A 53 0.79 13.63 26.29
N VAL A 54 0.53 13.94 27.55
CA VAL A 54 0.03 12.97 28.53
C VAL A 54 -1.48 12.96 28.44
N CYS A 55 -2.07 11.78 28.27
CA CYS A 55 -3.50 11.60 28.17
C CYS A 55 -4.03 10.70 29.29
N SER A 56 -4.99 11.18 30.07
CA SER A 56 -5.78 10.30 30.95
C SER A 56 -6.97 9.71 30.18
N LYS A 57 -7.32 8.45 30.46
CA LYS A 57 -8.42 7.70 29.87
C LYS A 57 -9.58 7.62 30.87
N GLY A 58 -10.81 7.66 30.38
CA GLY A 58 -12.00 7.55 31.22
C GLY A 58 -13.29 7.81 30.44
N SER A 59 -14.34 8.25 31.13
CA SER A 59 -15.50 8.87 30.48
C SER A 59 -15.12 10.15 29.73
N VAL A 60 -14.07 10.81 30.19
CA VAL A 60 -13.43 11.99 29.60
C VAL A 60 -11.97 11.64 29.32
N TYR A 61 -11.48 11.99 28.13
CA TYR A 61 -10.06 11.89 27.79
C TYR A 61 -9.44 13.27 27.91
N LYS A 62 -8.47 13.44 28.81
CA LYS A 62 -7.77 14.72 29.01
C LYS A 62 -6.38 14.64 28.42
N PHE A 63 -6.10 15.45 27.41
CA PHE A 63 -4.80 15.59 26.76
C PHE A 63 -4.10 16.81 27.32
N SER A 64 -2.86 16.65 27.80
CA SER A 64 -2.06 17.73 28.38
C SER A 64 -0.67 17.73 27.75
N SER A 65 -0.27 18.86 27.17
CA SER A 65 1.08 19.14 26.65
C SER A 65 1.67 20.36 27.35
N ILE A 66 2.89 20.74 26.98
CA ILE A 66 3.50 21.98 27.47
C ILE A 66 2.73 23.24 27.05
N SER A 67 1.97 23.19 25.93
CA SER A 67 1.34 24.38 25.37
C SER A 67 -0.18 24.41 25.51
N ILE A 68 -0.83 23.26 25.63
CA ILE A 68 -2.29 23.18 25.65
C ILE A 68 -2.77 21.99 26.47
N THR A 69 -3.87 22.19 27.20
CA THR A 69 -4.63 21.15 27.88
C THR A 69 -6.08 21.18 27.41
N TYR A 70 -6.59 20.07 26.90
CA TYR A 70 -7.97 19.95 26.43
C TYR A 70 -8.58 18.59 26.80
N ILE A 71 -9.90 18.56 26.85
CA ILE A 71 -10.68 17.35 27.11
C ILE A 71 -11.51 16.98 25.90
N VAL A 72 -11.66 15.68 25.67
CA VAL A 72 -12.56 15.09 24.69
C VAL A 72 -13.52 14.18 25.43
N GLU A 73 -14.81 14.46 25.32
CA GLU A 73 -15.86 13.70 26.00
C GLU A 73 -17.08 13.51 25.10
N LYS A 74 -17.93 12.55 25.46
CA LYS A 74 -19.20 12.32 24.79
C LYS A 74 -20.33 12.84 25.66
N THR A 75 -21.06 13.84 25.16
CA THR A 75 -22.19 14.47 25.85
C THR A 75 -23.39 14.55 24.91
N ASN A 76 -24.57 14.09 25.35
CA ASN A 76 -25.81 14.11 24.57
C ASN A 76 -25.68 13.47 23.16
N GLY A 77 -24.93 12.37 23.07
CA GLY A 77 -24.73 11.64 21.81
C GLY A 77 -23.74 12.29 20.83
N ARG A 78 -23.09 13.39 21.20
CA ARG A 78 -22.05 14.05 20.39
C ARG A 78 -20.72 14.09 21.13
N ILE A 79 -19.63 14.10 20.37
CA ILE A 79 -18.29 14.31 20.91
C ILE A 79 -18.07 15.82 21.05
N ARG A 80 -17.56 16.26 22.19
CA ARG A 80 -17.19 17.66 22.47
C ARG A 80 -15.70 17.76 22.78
N VAL A 81 -15.09 18.84 22.33
CA VAL A 81 -13.70 19.19 22.63
C VAL A 81 -13.69 20.51 23.37
N SER A 82 -13.22 20.50 24.62
CA SER A 82 -13.16 21.69 25.48
C SER A 82 -11.71 21.97 25.89
N VAL A 83 -11.24 23.18 25.66
CA VAL A 83 -9.89 23.60 26.08
C VAL A 83 -9.93 24.11 27.51
N LEU A 84 -9.05 23.60 28.36
CA LEU A 84 -8.93 23.98 29.77
C LEU A 84 -7.85 25.02 30.00
N ASP A 85 -6.75 24.91 29.26
CA ASP A 85 -5.61 25.82 29.34
C ASP A 85 -4.94 25.90 27.96
N GLU A 86 -4.50 27.10 27.57
CA GLU A 86 -3.84 27.36 26.29
C GLU A 86 -2.77 28.44 26.44
N SER A 87 -1.60 28.16 25.91
CA SER A 87 -0.51 29.10 25.68
C SER A 87 -0.10 29.06 24.21
N SER A 88 0.83 29.92 23.79
CA SER A 88 1.33 29.92 22.40
C SER A 88 1.95 28.57 22.06
N GLY A 89 1.28 27.80 21.20
CA GLY A 89 1.66 26.43 20.87
C GLY A 89 1.26 26.00 19.47
N PHE A 90 1.45 24.71 19.18
CA PHE A 90 1.17 24.13 17.86
C PHE A 90 -0.33 23.89 17.61
N PHE A 91 -1.06 23.45 18.62
CA PHE A 91 -2.52 23.33 18.57
C PHE A 91 -3.17 24.56 19.18
N HIS A 92 -4.27 25.01 18.57
CA HIS A 92 -5.04 26.16 19.00
C HIS A 92 -6.48 25.79 19.36
N SER A 93 -7.08 26.51 20.31
CA SER A 93 -8.46 26.27 20.75
C SER A 93 -9.48 26.37 19.64
N SER A 94 -9.36 27.37 18.77
CA SER A 94 -10.20 27.52 17.58
C SER A 94 -10.11 26.30 16.66
N TRP A 95 -8.90 25.81 16.38
CA TRP A 95 -8.71 24.63 15.52
C TRP A 95 -9.29 23.35 16.14
N LEU A 96 -9.08 23.12 17.44
CA LEU A 96 -9.63 21.96 18.14
C LEU A 96 -11.16 21.92 18.07
N LYS A 97 -11.80 23.08 18.22
CA LYS A 97 -13.27 23.19 18.18
C LYS A 97 -13.82 23.14 16.75
N ASP A 98 -13.24 23.90 15.84
CA ASP A 98 -13.79 24.08 14.49
C ASP A 98 -13.45 22.92 13.55
N VAL A 99 -12.35 22.20 13.82
CA VAL A 99 -11.85 21.13 12.95
C VAL A 99 -11.87 19.77 13.66
N LEU A 100 -11.21 19.62 14.80
CA LEU A 100 -11.07 18.32 15.45
C LEU A 100 -12.42 17.79 15.95
N GLU A 101 -13.21 18.60 16.65
CA GLU A 101 -14.54 18.19 17.13
C GLU A 101 -15.44 17.72 15.98
N GLN A 102 -15.46 18.46 14.86
CA GLN A 102 -16.24 18.11 13.68
C GLN A 102 -15.78 16.78 13.07
N LYS A 103 -14.47 16.55 12.99
CA LYS A 103 -13.91 15.30 12.48
C LYS A 103 -14.17 14.10 13.40
N LEU A 104 -14.08 14.28 14.72
CA LEU A 104 -14.41 13.24 15.69
C LEU A 104 -15.89 12.82 15.56
N ASN A 105 -16.81 13.78 15.46
CA ASN A 105 -18.23 13.48 15.27
C ASN A 105 -18.50 12.79 13.91
N LEU A 106 -17.81 13.19 12.84
CA LEU A 106 -17.90 12.52 11.55
C LEU A 106 -17.47 11.05 11.66
N TRP A 107 -16.28 10.78 12.22
CA TRP A 107 -15.77 9.42 12.42
C TRP A 107 -16.66 8.57 13.31
N TYR A 108 -17.21 9.16 14.37
CA TYR A 108 -18.17 8.52 15.25
C TYR A 108 -19.46 8.12 14.49
N SER A 109 -19.96 9.01 13.63
CA SER A 109 -21.19 8.76 12.86
C SER A 109 -21.05 7.64 11.83
N CYS A 110 -19.86 7.42 11.26
CA CYS A 110 -19.61 6.42 10.23
C CYS A 110 -18.89 5.16 10.74
N ASP A 111 -18.75 4.99 12.06
CA ASP A 111 -18.02 3.87 12.69
C ASP A 111 -16.61 3.69 12.10
N ALA A 112 -15.89 4.81 11.91
CA ALA A 112 -14.55 4.78 11.33
C ALA A 112 -13.55 4.12 12.30
N LYS A 113 -12.66 3.27 11.76
CA LYS A 113 -11.69 2.49 12.53
C LYS A 113 -10.27 2.68 11.98
N VAL A 114 -9.30 2.71 12.89
CA VAL A 114 -7.88 2.56 12.54
C VAL A 114 -7.59 1.08 12.35
N ASN A 115 -7.34 0.64 11.11
CA ASN A 115 -7.03 -0.78 10.88
C ASN A 115 -5.56 -1.13 11.16
N ILE A 116 -4.61 -0.25 10.80
CA ILE A 116 -3.16 -0.45 11.00
C ILE A 116 -2.51 0.92 11.25
N PRO A 117 -1.72 1.12 12.33
CA PRO A 117 -0.86 2.30 12.52
C PRO A 117 0.09 2.53 11.34
N SER A 118 0.73 3.70 11.27
CA SER A 118 1.69 4.00 10.21
C SER A 118 3.05 4.29 10.79
N LEU A 119 4.09 3.62 10.26
CA LEU A 119 5.46 3.70 10.75
C LEU A 119 5.60 3.25 12.20
N SER A 120 4.84 2.25 12.64
CA SER A 120 4.92 1.72 14.01
C SER A 120 6.17 0.90 14.30
N LEU A 121 6.85 0.37 13.27
CA LEU A 121 8.06 -0.45 13.44
C LEU A 121 9.36 0.36 13.40
N ILE A 122 9.28 1.66 13.14
CA ILE A 122 10.44 2.54 12.98
C ILE A 122 10.25 3.87 13.70
N ASP A 123 11.34 4.60 13.92
CA ASP A 123 11.27 5.93 14.52
C ASP A 123 10.74 6.97 13.52
N CYS A 124 9.65 7.64 13.88
CA CYS A 124 8.98 8.62 13.02
C CYS A 124 9.83 9.86 12.73
N ARG A 125 10.66 10.29 13.68
CA ARG A 125 11.54 11.45 13.52
C ARG A 125 12.67 11.14 12.57
N GLN A 126 13.36 10.01 12.78
CA GLN A 126 14.44 9.53 11.92
C GLN A 126 13.94 9.28 10.50
N TYR A 127 12.76 8.66 10.33
CA TYR A 127 12.16 8.48 9.01
C TYR A 127 11.93 9.81 8.30
N GLN A 128 11.41 10.82 9.01
CA GLN A 128 11.13 12.11 8.37
C GLN A 128 12.41 12.82 7.90
N LEU A 129 13.45 12.83 8.74
CA LEU A 129 14.76 13.39 8.40
C LEU A 129 15.40 12.65 7.23
N GLN A 130 15.40 11.31 7.30
CA GLN A 130 15.99 10.45 6.28
C GLN A 130 15.24 10.54 4.95
N TYR A 131 13.91 10.62 4.97
CA TYR A 131 13.10 10.78 3.77
C TYR A 131 13.40 12.11 3.07
N GLU A 132 13.50 13.22 3.83
CA GLU A 132 13.86 14.52 3.25
C GLU A 132 15.26 14.50 2.62
N ARG A 133 16.24 13.88 3.29
CA ARG A 133 17.59 13.69 2.75
C ARG A 133 17.56 12.90 1.45
N LEU A 134 16.99 11.70 1.45
CA LEU A 134 16.92 10.82 0.27
C LEU A 134 16.14 11.49 -0.88
N LYS A 135 15.03 12.16 -0.56
CA LYS A 135 14.23 12.90 -1.53
C LYS A 135 15.06 13.97 -2.24
N ASN A 136 15.84 14.74 -1.51
CA ASN A 136 16.66 15.81 -2.07
C ASN A 136 17.89 15.27 -2.84
N THR A 137 18.49 14.17 -2.35
CA THR A 137 19.66 13.54 -2.99
C THR A 137 19.30 12.85 -4.30
N TYR A 138 18.25 12.03 -4.32
CA TYR A 138 17.95 11.14 -5.44
C TYR A 138 16.80 11.65 -6.32
N GLY A 139 15.79 12.30 -5.74
CA GLY A 139 14.53 12.65 -6.40
C GLY A 139 14.70 13.46 -7.70
N PRO A 140 15.35 14.63 -7.70
CA PRO A 140 15.46 15.48 -8.89
C PRO A 140 16.11 14.77 -10.08
N THR A 141 17.22 14.07 -9.85
CA THR A 141 17.98 13.38 -10.89
C THR A 141 17.21 12.18 -11.45
N LEU A 142 16.60 11.38 -10.57
CA LEU A 142 15.84 10.19 -10.98
C LEU A 142 14.58 10.54 -11.76
N VAL A 143 13.85 11.58 -11.35
CA VAL A 143 12.65 12.05 -12.07
C VAL A 143 13.03 12.57 -13.44
N LYS A 144 14.11 13.38 -13.55
CA LYS A 144 14.56 13.93 -14.82
C LYS A 144 15.02 12.85 -15.81
N ASN A 145 15.70 11.82 -15.32
CA ASN A 145 16.30 10.77 -16.15
C ASN A 145 15.40 9.52 -16.28
N TRP A 146 14.11 9.64 -15.94
CA TRP A 146 13.19 8.50 -15.96
C TRP A 146 12.89 8.05 -17.39
N SER A 147 13.29 6.82 -17.72
CA SER A 147 13.13 6.24 -19.06
C SER A 147 12.00 5.21 -19.16
N GLU A 148 11.30 4.93 -18.06
CA GLU A 148 10.17 4.00 -18.06
C GLU A 148 8.87 4.69 -18.46
N LYS A 149 7.90 3.90 -18.94
CA LYS A 149 6.57 4.42 -19.36
C LYS A 149 5.68 4.86 -18.19
N THR A 150 6.09 4.56 -16.97
CA THR A 150 5.36 4.85 -15.74
C THR A 150 5.60 6.28 -15.28
N ASP A 151 4.70 6.81 -14.44
CA ASP A 151 4.82 8.17 -13.90
C ASP A 151 6.01 8.29 -12.92
N PRO A 152 7.07 9.05 -13.24
CA PRO A 152 8.22 9.21 -12.35
C PRO A 152 7.84 9.81 -10.99
N MET A 153 6.86 10.72 -10.94
CA MET A 153 6.43 11.37 -9.71
C MET A 153 5.72 10.40 -8.76
N LYS A 154 5.24 9.26 -9.26
CA LYS A 154 4.72 8.21 -8.40
C LYS A 154 5.83 7.25 -7.98
N PHE A 155 6.52 6.65 -8.96
CA PHE A 155 7.42 5.52 -8.71
C PHE A 155 8.72 5.92 -7.99
N VAL A 156 9.29 7.08 -8.33
CA VAL A 156 10.53 7.54 -7.68
C VAL A 156 10.33 7.80 -6.20
N TYR A 157 9.28 8.54 -5.83
CA TYR A 157 9.03 8.87 -4.42
C TYR A 157 8.43 7.71 -3.62
N GLU A 158 7.82 6.73 -4.29
CA GLU A 158 7.44 5.45 -3.70
C GLU A 158 8.67 4.64 -3.27
N ASP A 159 9.62 4.41 -4.18
CA ASP A 159 10.85 3.65 -3.87
C ASP A 159 11.76 4.40 -2.89
N ILE A 160 11.84 5.74 -2.96
CA ILE A 160 12.53 6.54 -1.92
C ILE A 160 11.87 6.33 -0.54
N GLY A 161 10.54 6.27 -0.48
CA GLY A 161 9.82 6.03 0.77
C GLY A 161 10.04 4.63 1.34
N ILE A 162 10.15 3.62 0.47
CA ILE A 162 10.46 2.22 0.85
C ILE A 162 11.92 2.11 1.30
N ALA A 163 12.87 2.67 0.55
CA ALA A 163 14.28 2.70 0.92
C ALA A 163 14.47 3.39 2.29
N CYS A 164 13.83 4.56 2.49
CA CYS A 164 13.84 5.26 3.76
C CYS A 164 13.33 4.38 4.91
N TYR A 165 12.23 3.66 4.68
CA TYR A 165 11.64 2.77 5.68
C TYR A 165 12.61 1.65 6.07
N LEU A 166 13.18 0.95 5.08
CA LEU A 166 14.14 -0.13 5.31
C LEU A 166 15.40 0.35 6.03
N ILE A 167 15.95 1.51 5.66
CA ILE A 167 17.13 2.09 6.33
C ILE A 167 16.81 2.37 7.81
N CYS A 168 15.65 2.95 8.11
CA CYS A 168 15.24 3.19 9.49
C CYS A 168 14.95 1.89 10.26
N LEU A 169 14.47 0.85 9.56
CA LEU A 169 14.19 -0.46 10.13
C LEU A 169 15.48 -1.19 10.51
N TRP A 170 16.48 -1.15 9.65
CA TRP A 170 17.78 -1.81 9.84
C TRP A 170 18.67 -1.08 10.83
N LYS A 171 18.49 0.23 11.01
CA LYS A 171 19.29 1.05 11.92
C LYS A 171 20.79 0.89 11.61
N ASN A 172 21.53 0.19 12.48
CA ASN A 172 22.97 -0.06 12.36
C ASN A 172 23.31 -1.52 12.01
N GLU A 173 22.32 -2.31 11.55
CA GLU A 173 22.53 -3.70 11.14
C GLU A 173 23.40 -3.76 9.88
N HIS A 174 24.36 -4.69 9.84
CA HIS A 174 25.04 -5.04 8.59
C HIS A 174 24.06 -5.82 7.70
N VAL A 175 23.69 -5.26 6.55
CA VAL A 175 22.71 -5.88 5.64
C VAL A 175 23.38 -6.33 4.34
N ASN A 176 23.11 -7.59 3.99
CA ASN A 176 23.29 -8.16 2.66
C ASN A 176 21.92 -8.59 2.12
N PHE A 177 21.32 -7.78 1.25
CA PHE A 177 19.95 -7.98 0.79
C PHE A 177 19.86 -8.65 -0.60
N VAL A 178 18.74 -9.33 -0.83
CA VAL A 178 18.30 -9.73 -2.18
C VAL A 178 16.89 -9.20 -2.42
N ASP A 179 16.75 -8.33 -3.41
CA ASP A 179 15.48 -7.74 -3.84
C ASP A 179 14.88 -8.58 -4.98
N LEU A 180 13.85 -9.36 -4.67
CA LEU A 180 13.24 -10.33 -5.58
C LEU A 180 12.07 -9.70 -6.34
N GLY A 181 12.14 -9.74 -7.67
CA GLY A 181 11.22 -9.01 -8.53
C GLY A 181 11.49 -7.50 -8.51
N CYS A 182 12.77 -7.12 -8.51
CA CYS A 182 13.22 -5.73 -8.31
C CYS A 182 12.77 -4.77 -9.42
N GLY A 183 12.23 -5.26 -10.54
CA GLY A 183 11.64 -4.47 -11.61
C GLY A 183 12.60 -3.40 -12.15
N ASN A 184 12.25 -2.14 -11.91
CA ASN A 184 13.06 -0.98 -12.36
C ASN A 184 14.44 -0.89 -11.66
N GLY A 185 14.70 -1.70 -10.62
CA GLY A 185 15.96 -1.76 -9.88
C GLY A 185 16.24 -0.53 -9.01
N LEU A 186 15.29 0.39 -8.85
CA LEU A 186 15.49 1.66 -8.18
C LEU A 186 15.71 1.50 -6.67
N LEU A 187 14.96 0.60 -6.02
CA LEU A 187 15.16 0.29 -4.60
C LEU A 187 16.58 -0.25 -4.36
N THR A 188 17.00 -1.23 -5.17
CA THR A 188 18.37 -1.77 -5.14
C THR A 188 19.41 -0.68 -5.39
N TYR A 189 19.17 0.24 -6.34
CA TYR A 189 20.06 1.37 -6.62
C TYR A 189 20.26 2.28 -5.39
N ILE A 190 19.15 2.69 -4.75
CA ILE A 190 19.21 3.60 -3.59
C ILE A 190 19.91 2.90 -2.43
N LEU A 191 19.49 1.68 -2.07
CA LEU A 191 20.08 0.94 -0.94
C LEU A 191 21.57 0.69 -1.14
N THR A 192 21.99 0.29 -2.34
CA THR A 192 23.42 0.09 -2.64
C THR A 192 24.20 1.40 -2.55
N SER A 193 23.61 2.51 -3.00
CA SER A 193 24.25 3.83 -2.94
C SER A 193 24.35 4.37 -1.50
N GLU A 194 23.48 3.90 -0.61
CA GLU A 194 23.49 4.18 0.82
C GLU A 194 24.43 3.27 1.62
N GLY A 195 25.24 2.44 0.94
CA GLY A 195 26.29 1.63 1.56
C GLY A 195 25.87 0.21 1.96
N PHE A 196 24.62 -0.20 1.67
CA PHE A 196 24.19 -1.57 1.91
C PHE A 196 24.71 -2.51 0.83
N THR A 197 25.03 -3.74 1.20
CA THR A 197 25.40 -4.77 0.22
C THR A 197 24.14 -5.48 -0.25
N GLY A 198 24.03 -5.77 -1.54
CA GLY A 198 22.93 -6.58 -2.03
C GLY A 198 22.86 -6.67 -3.53
N ILE A 199 21.86 -7.40 -4.02
CA ILE A 199 21.54 -7.54 -5.43
C ILE A 199 20.04 -7.42 -5.66
N GLY A 200 19.66 -6.96 -6.86
CA GLY A 200 18.28 -6.99 -7.34
C GLY A 200 18.15 -8.07 -8.41
N ILE A 201 17.14 -8.93 -8.28
CA ILE A 201 16.85 -9.99 -9.24
C ILE A 201 15.49 -9.71 -9.89
N ASP A 202 15.45 -9.70 -11.21
CA ASP A 202 14.20 -9.67 -11.96
C ASP A 202 14.28 -10.67 -13.12
N VAL A 203 13.13 -11.18 -13.56
CA VAL A 203 13.06 -12.04 -14.75
C VAL A 203 13.41 -11.27 -16.04
N ARG A 204 13.38 -9.93 -16.00
CA ARG A 204 13.61 -9.08 -17.17
C ARG A 204 14.46 -7.87 -16.84
N LYS A 205 15.46 -7.60 -17.67
CA LYS A 205 16.20 -6.33 -17.61
C LYS A 205 15.32 -5.16 -18.07
N ARG A 206 15.08 -4.19 -17.17
CA ARG A 206 14.35 -2.96 -17.52
C ARG A 206 15.24 -1.96 -18.25
N HIS A 207 14.62 -1.06 -19.02
CA HIS A 207 15.35 -0.10 -19.85
C HIS A 207 16.17 0.87 -18.99
N ILE A 208 15.61 1.30 -17.86
CA ILE A 208 16.26 2.20 -16.91
C ILE A 208 17.54 1.63 -16.30
N TRP A 209 17.76 0.31 -16.30
CA TRP A 209 18.99 -0.24 -15.73
C TRP A 209 20.23 0.30 -16.45
N LYS A 210 20.14 0.60 -17.75
CA LYS A 210 21.27 1.13 -18.52
C LYS A 210 21.67 2.56 -18.11
N SER A 211 20.79 3.31 -17.45
CA SER A 211 21.08 4.68 -16.99
C SER A 211 21.75 4.71 -15.62
N TYR A 212 21.73 3.60 -14.87
CA TYR A 212 22.40 3.53 -13.57
C TYR A 212 23.93 3.41 -13.71
N PRO A 213 24.70 3.82 -12.69
CA PRO A 213 26.14 3.61 -12.66
C PRO A 213 26.54 2.15 -12.87
N LEU A 214 27.70 1.89 -13.48
CA LEU A 214 28.15 0.53 -13.80
C LEU A 214 28.21 -0.41 -12.58
N TYR A 215 28.64 0.10 -11.43
CA TYR A 215 28.70 -0.69 -10.19
C TYR A 215 27.30 -1.13 -9.71
N ILE A 216 26.25 -0.39 -10.05
CA ILE A 216 24.85 -0.73 -9.78
C ILE A 216 24.33 -1.72 -10.81
N GLN A 217 24.64 -1.49 -12.09
CA GLN A 217 24.27 -2.43 -13.16
C GLN A 217 24.79 -3.84 -12.90
N GLN A 218 25.98 -3.97 -12.31
CA GLN A 218 26.56 -5.25 -11.91
C GLN A 218 25.80 -5.93 -10.76
N ARG A 219 25.05 -5.19 -9.94
CA ARG A 219 24.22 -5.72 -8.84
C ARG A 219 22.81 -6.09 -9.29
N LEU A 220 22.37 -5.65 -10.47
CA LEU A 220 21.08 -5.98 -11.04
C LEU A 220 21.19 -7.20 -11.97
N LYS A 221 20.43 -8.25 -11.67
CA LYS A 221 20.54 -9.56 -12.30
C LYS A 221 19.24 -9.94 -13.01
N GLU A 222 19.34 -10.19 -14.31
CA GLU A 222 18.26 -10.76 -15.10
C GLU A 222 18.29 -12.29 -14.95
N ILE A 223 17.47 -12.83 -14.05
CA ILE A 223 17.42 -14.25 -13.73
C ILE A 223 15.96 -14.70 -13.64
N SER A 224 15.61 -15.74 -14.38
CA SER A 224 14.33 -16.44 -14.22
C SER A 224 14.37 -17.31 -12.96
N LEU A 225 13.66 -16.88 -11.92
CA LEU A 225 13.62 -17.59 -10.64
C LEU A 225 12.41 -18.52 -10.56
N ASN A 226 12.64 -19.83 -10.42
CA ASN A 226 11.62 -20.76 -9.94
C ASN A 226 11.81 -21.00 -8.42
N PRO A 227 10.94 -20.49 -7.55
CA PRO A 227 11.08 -20.61 -6.10
C PRO A 227 10.95 -22.07 -5.59
N GLU A 228 10.39 -22.97 -6.40
CA GLU A 228 10.35 -24.41 -6.10
C GLU A 228 11.75 -25.02 -6.15
N ASP A 229 12.54 -24.67 -7.18
CA ASP A 229 13.86 -25.27 -7.47
C ASP A 229 15.01 -24.60 -6.71
N VAL A 230 14.79 -23.39 -6.19
CA VAL A 230 15.84 -22.59 -5.57
C VAL A 230 15.98 -22.96 -4.08
N CYS A 231 17.21 -23.25 -3.67
CA CYS A 231 17.59 -23.58 -2.28
C CYS A 231 17.74 -22.34 -1.37
N GLY A 232 17.23 -21.18 -1.77
CA GLY A 232 17.41 -19.90 -1.08
C GLY A 232 18.68 -19.14 -1.48
N PHE A 233 19.03 -18.14 -0.68
CA PHE A 233 20.15 -17.21 -0.89
C PHE A 233 21.06 -17.19 0.36
N PRO A 234 21.97 -18.17 0.53
CA PRO A 234 22.75 -18.34 1.77
C PRO A 234 23.62 -17.15 2.18
N GLN A 235 23.95 -16.27 1.24
CA GLN A 235 24.74 -15.07 1.52
C GLN A 235 23.90 -13.89 2.00
N ALA A 236 22.58 -13.96 1.83
CA ALA A 236 21.65 -12.89 2.15
C ALA A 236 21.12 -13.04 3.58
N ASN A 237 21.13 -11.95 4.33
CA ASN A 237 20.44 -11.88 5.63
C ASN A 237 19.10 -11.14 5.56
N TRP A 238 18.77 -10.54 4.41
CA TRP A 238 17.48 -9.92 4.14
C TRP A 238 16.97 -10.28 2.74
N LEU A 239 15.73 -10.75 2.65
CA LEU A 239 14.98 -10.79 1.40
C LEU A 239 13.97 -9.64 1.35
N ILE A 240 13.90 -8.97 0.20
CA ILE A 240 12.97 -7.88 -0.05
C ILE A 240 12.04 -8.30 -1.19
N GLY A 241 10.74 -8.18 -0.95
CA GLY A 241 9.71 -8.28 -1.98
C GLY A 241 8.94 -6.97 -2.10
N ASN A 242 9.48 -6.01 -2.85
CA ASN A 242 8.78 -4.76 -3.16
C ASN A 242 7.83 -4.98 -4.35
N HIS A 243 6.54 -5.16 -4.08
CA HIS A 243 5.54 -5.35 -5.14
C HIS A 243 5.89 -6.52 -6.09
N SER A 244 6.45 -7.59 -5.53
CA SER A 244 7.04 -8.73 -6.23
C SER A 244 6.05 -9.70 -6.89
N ASP A 245 4.80 -9.26 -7.12
CA ASP A 245 3.72 -10.01 -7.79
C ASP A 245 3.64 -11.50 -7.40
N GLU A 246 3.85 -12.43 -8.34
CA GLU A 246 3.80 -13.88 -8.13
C GLU A 246 4.82 -14.42 -7.12
N LEU A 247 5.91 -13.71 -6.86
CA LEU A 247 6.91 -14.11 -5.86
C LEU A 247 6.50 -13.73 -4.43
N THR A 248 5.55 -12.80 -4.25
CA THR A 248 5.10 -12.32 -2.93
C THR A 248 4.82 -13.44 -1.91
N PRO A 249 4.02 -14.50 -2.21
CA PRO A 249 3.80 -15.59 -1.26
C PRO A 249 5.02 -16.50 -1.08
N TRP A 250 5.99 -16.48 -2.01
CA TRP A 250 7.22 -17.27 -1.92
C TRP A 250 8.32 -16.61 -1.09
N LEU A 251 8.26 -15.29 -0.86
CA LEU A 251 9.28 -14.57 -0.11
C LEU A 251 9.55 -15.16 1.30
N PRO A 252 8.53 -15.47 2.14
CA PRO A 252 8.77 -16.10 3.43
C PRO A 252 9.40 -17.49 3.33
N ILE A 253 8.98 -18.27 2.32
CA ILE A 253 9.51 -19.60 2.04
C ILE A 253 10.98 -19.52 1.64
N LEU A 254 11.32 -18.61 0.72
CA LEU A 254 12.68 -18.38 0.27
C LEU A 254 13.56 -17.83 1.40
N ALA A 255 13.02 -16.98 2.29
CA ALA A 255 13.75 -16.50 3.45
C ALA A 255 14.08 -17.66 4.39
N CYS A 256 13.09 -18.54 4.66
CA CYS A 256 13.33 -19.77 5.40
C CYS A 256 14.43 -20.61 4.74
N LYS A 257 14.32 -20.91 3.43
CA LYS A 257 15.35 -21.68 2.69
C LYS A 257 16.74 -21.02 2.69
N SER A 258 16.82 -19.69 2.78
CA SER A 258 18.09 -18.94 2.74
C SER A 258 18.92 -19.10 4.01
N GLY A 259 18.32 -19.53 5.11
CA GLY A 259 19.02 -19.84 6.36
C GLY A 259 18.25 -19.40 7.61
N PRO A 260 18.67 -19.86 8.80
CA PRO A 260 17.92 -19.66 10.04
C PRO A 260 17.85 -18.18 10.48
N SER A 261 18.83 -17.38 10.10
CA SER A 261 18.95 -15.96 10.46
C SER A 261 18.46 -15.00 9.36
N CYS A 262 17.99 -15.52 8.22
CA CYS A 262 17.51 -14.69 7.11
C CYS A 262 16.17 -14.06 7.47
N LYS A 263 16.08 -12.74 7.31
CA LYS A 263 14.89 -11.93 7.58
C LYS A 263 14.20 -11.56 6.27
N LEU A 264 12.97 -11.07 6.35
CA LEU A 264 12.24 -10.61 5.17
C LEU A 264 11.47 -9.31 5.38
N PHE A 265 11.33 -8.58 4.29
CA PHE A 265 10.36 -7.50 4.10
C PHE A 265 9.53 -7.79 2.86
N VAL A 266 8.20 -7.75 2.98
CA VAL A 266 7.30 -7.92 1.84
C VAL A 266 6.29 -6.78 1.81
N LEU A 267 6.08 -6.21 0.62
CA LEU A 267 5.07 -5.19 0.33
C LEU A 267 4.08 -5.71 -0.74
N PRO A 268 3.02 -6.43 -0.33
CA PRO A 268 2.09 -7.08 -1.26
C PRO A 268 1.25 -6.08 -2.06
N CYS A 269 1.16 -6.27 -3.38
CA CYS A 269 0.28 -5.47 -4.27
C CYS A 269 -0.79 -6.31 -4.96
N CYS A 270 -0.36 -7.29 -5.75
CA CYS A 270 -1.18 -8.15 -6.60
C CYS A 270 -1.45 -9.47 -5.87
N PRO A 271 -2.72 -9.91 -5.78
CA PRO A 271 -3.07 -11.08 -5.01
C PRO A 271 -2.73 -12.38 -5.76
N TYR A 272 -1.57 -12.95 -5.46
CA TYR A 272 -1.10 -14.26 -5.92
C TYR A 272 -0.97 -15.24 -4.75
N SER A 273 -1.44 -16.46 -4.96
CA SER A 273 -1.06 -17.62 -4.15
C SER A 273 0.17 -18.31 -4.74
N LEU A 274 0.72 -19.33 -4.09
CA LEU A 274 1.96 -20.01 -4.51
C LEU A 274 1.91 -20.46 -5.97
N PHE A 275 0.77 -20.97 -6.44
CA PHE A 275 0.63 -21.56 -7.77
C PHE A 275 -0.22 -20.73 -8.73
N GLY A 276 -0.52 -19.46 -8.44
CA GLY A 276 -1.23 -18.58 -9.38
C GLY A 276 -2.04 -17.47 -8.74
N LYS A 277 -3.12 -17.04 -9.40
CA LYS A 277 -3.97 -15.97 -8.85
C LYS A 277 -4.64 -16.41 -7.56
N PHE A 278 -4.61 -15.55 -6.55
CA PHE A 278 -5.19 -15.82 -5.25
C PHE A 278 -6.73 -15.93 -5.34
N ASN A 279 -7.20 -17.15 -5.17
CA ASN A 279 -8.60 -17.58 -5.09
C ASN A 279 -8.76 -18.69 -4.04
N ILE A 280 -7.97 -18.66 -2.95
CA ILE A 280 -8.03 -19.68 -1.90
C ILE A 280 -9.30 -19.49 -1.07
N PRO A 281 -10.14 -20.54 -0.90
CA PRO A 281 -11.31 -20.47 -0.03
C PRO A 281 -10.91 -20.16 1.42
N LYS A 282 -11.69 -19.34 2.13
CA LYS A 282 -11.41 -19.01 3.54
C LYS A 282 -11.27 -20.24 4.45
N SER A 283 -12.02 -21.31 4.16
CA SER A 283 -11.97 -22.58 4.88
C SER A 283 -10.62 -23.32 4.76
N SER A 284 -9.80 -22.97 3.77
CA SER A 284 -8.48 -23.57 3.52
C SER A 284 -7.33 -22.79 4.17
N LEU A 285 -7.64 -21.69 4.87
CA LEU A 285 -6.67 -20.90 5.64
C LEU A 285 -6.43 -21.48 7.06
N SER A 286 -6.91 -22.70 7.32
CA SER A 286 -6.83 -23.41 8.61
C SER A 286 -5.59 -24.30 8.76
N PHE A 287 -4.63 -24.25 7.84
CA PHE A 287 -3.38 -25.01 7.93
C PHE A 287 -2.45 -24.53 9.07
N LEU A 288 -2.80 -23.44 9.76
CA LEU A 288 -1.99 -22.96 10.87
C LEU A 288 -1.87 -24.06 11.94
N PRO A 289 -0.65 -24.37 12.41
CA PRO A 289 -0.45 -25.18 13.59
C PRO A 289 -1.24 -24.64 14.79
N ASP A 290 -1.82 -25.51 15.61
CA ASP A 290 -2.68 -25.13 16.76
C ASP A 290 -1.95 -24.22 17.78
N ASP A 291 -0.62 -24.24 17.80
CA ASP A 291 0.26 -23.41 18.63
C ASP A 291 0.42 -21.97 18.12
N ILE A 292 0.02 -21.66 16.88
CA ILE A 292 0.31 -20.37 16.25
C ILE A 292 -0.94 -19.51 16.09
N ASN A 293 -1.03 -18.44 16.88
CA ASN A 293 -2.07 -17.43 16.76
C ASN A 293 -1.57 -16.18 16.03
N VAL A 294 -2.01 -15.99 14.78
CA VAL A 294 -1.69 -14.81 13.98
C VAL A 294 -2.80 -13.77 14.12
N LYS A 295 -2.45 -12.55 14.52
CA LYS A 295 -3.41 -11.44 14.60
C LYS A 295 -3.87 -11.04 13.20
N HIS A 296 -5.13 -11.33 12.88
CA HIS A 296 -5.73 -10.93 11.61
C HIS A 296 -5.82 -9.39 11.49
N ILE A 297 -5.50 -8.86 10.32
CA ILE A 297 -5.54 -7.41 10.03
C ILE A 297 -6.99 -6.95 9.84
N THR A 298 -7.65 -7.50 8.82
CA THR A 298 -9.06 -7.24 8.52
C THR A 298 -9.57 -8.25 7.49
N GLU A 299 -10.84 -8.63 7.59
CA GLU A 299 -11.50 -9.50 6.61
C GLU A 299 -12.51 -8.78 5.72
N SER A 300 -12.65 -7.46 5.86
CA SER A 300 -13.67 -6.68 5.16
C SER A 300 -13.33 -6.38 3.70
N SER A 301 -12.11 -6.70 3.24
CA SER A 301 -11.68 -6.46 1.86
C SER A 301 -10.83 -7.60 1.31
N ARG A 302 -10.87 -7.79 -0.01
CA ARG A 302 -10.01 -8.77 -0.71
C ARG A 302 -8.52 -8.56 -0.41
N TYR A 303 -8.08 -7.30 -0.27
CA TYR A 303 -6.70 -7.01 0.08
C TYR A 303 -6.38 -7.38 1.53
N GLY A 304 -7.30 -7.11 2.47
CA GLY A 304 -7.17 -7.56 3.85
C GLY A 304 -7.06 -9.07 3.97
N THR A 305 -7.94 -9.81 3.30
CA THR A 305 -7.86 -11.28 3.21
C THR A 305 -6.53 -11.75 2.63
N TYR A 306 -6.02 -11.06 1.60
CA TYR A 306 -4.73 -11.40 1.01
C TYR A 306 -3.55 -11.14 1.96
N LEU A 307 -3.56 -10.03 2.71
CA LEU A 307 -2.55 -9.76 3.72
C LEU A 307 -2.55 -10.82 4.82
N ASN A 308 -3.74 -11.25 5.28
CA ASN A 308 -3.85 -12.35 6.24
C ASN A 308 -3.25 -13.65 5.69
N TYR A 309 -3.52 -13.99 4.42
CA TYR A 309 -2.89 -15.15 3.77
C TYR A 309 -1.35 -15.05 3.79
N ILE A 310 -0.77 -13.89 3.45
CA ILE A 310 0.69 -13.72 3.53
C ILE A 310 1.20 -13.87 4.97
N GLN A 311 0.53 -13.28 5.97
CA GLN A 311 0.92 -13.46 7.38
C GLN A 311 0.91 -14.93 7.81
N GLN A 312 -0.04 -15.73 7.32
CA GLN A 312 -0.09 -17.17 7.60
C GLN A 312 1.13 -17.90 7.02
N ILE A 313 1.57 -17.55 5.80
CA ILE A 313 2.78 -18.13 5.22
C ILE A 313 4.01 -17.77 6.07
N LEU A 314 4.13 -16.52 6.54
CA LEU A 314 5.19 -16.13 7.46
C LEU A 314 5.19 -17.00 8.73
N ALA A 315 4.01 -17.17 9.32
CA ALA A 315 3.81 -17.97 10.53
C ALA A 315 4.15 -19.46 10.32
N ILE A 316 3.80 -20.05 9.18
CA ILE A 316 4.18 -21.42 8.78
C ILE A 316 5.71 -21.53 8.66
N CYS A 317 6.37 -20.48 8.17
CA CYS A 317 7.83 -20.37 8.14
C CYS A 317 8.46 -20.04 9.51
N ARG A 318 7.64 -20.00 10.57
CA ARG A 318 7.95 -19.61 11.96
C ARG A 318 8.41 -18.17 12.15
N PHE A 319 8.18 -17.27 11.19
CA PHE A 319 8.41 -15.84 11.42
C PHE A 319 7.26 -15.25 12.25
N VAL A 320 7.59 -14.33 13.16
CA VAL A 320 6.61 -13.43 13.76
C VAL A 320 6.22 -12.37 12.72
N PRO A 321 4.98 -12.35 12.21
CA PRO A 321 4.58 -11.39 11.19
C PRO A 321 4.32 -10.02 11.83
N GLU A 322 5.19 -9.05 11.56
CA GLU A 322 5.02 -7.67 12.00
C GLU A 322 4.44 -6.82 10.86
N VAL A 323 3.27 -6.20 11.10
CA VAL A 323 2.54 -5.44 10.08
C VAL A 323 2.72 -3.94 10.31
N ASP A 324 3.02 -3.20 9.25
CA ASP A 324 3.09 -1.74 9.28
C ASP A 324 2.50 -1.11 8.01
N ALA A 325 2.08 0.15 8.11
CA ALA A 325 1.66 0.96 6.96
C ALA A 325 2.71 2.01 6.61
N LEU A 326 3.30 1.88 5.42
CA LEU A 326 4.28 2.81 4.87
C LEU A 326 3.65 4.16 4.50
N ARG A 327 4.48 5.20 4.47
CA ARG A 327 4.10 6.53 3.96
C ARG A 327 4.56 6.74 2.52
N ILE A 328 3.92 6.00 1.61
CA ILE A 328 4.19 6.06 0.17
C ILE A 328 2.91 6.44 -0.61
N PRO A 329 3.03 6.97 -1.85
CA PRO A 329 1.89 7.32 -2.70
C PRO A 329 1.21 6.09 -3.34
N SER A 330 0.92 5.07 -2.51
CA SER A 330 0.29 3.82 -2.92
C SER A 330 -0.91 3.45 -2.05
N THR A 331 -1.94 2.86 -2.66
CA THR A 331 -3.04 2.22 -1.94
C THR A 331 -2.64 0.86 -1.37
N LYS A 332 -1.53 0.29 -1.84
CA LYS A 332 -0.94 -1.00 -1.43
C LYS A 332 0.29 -0.78 -0.55
N ARG A 333 0.09 -0.02 0.53
CA ARG A 333 1.18 0.47 1.40
C ARG A 333 1.41 -0.35 2.68
N ILE A 334 0.75 -1.50 2.82
CA ILE A 334 0.90 -2.33 4.02
C ILE A 334 2.03 -3.31 3.77
N CYS A 335 3.09 -3.24 4.56
CA CYS A 335 4.16 -4.24 4.55
C CYS A 335 3.99 -5.25 5.67
N ILE A 336 4.65 -6.39 5.51
CA ILE A 336 4.82 -7.41 6.53
C ILE A 336 6.32 -7.68 6.64
N VAL A 337 6.85 -7.58 7.85
CA VAL A 337 8.26 -7.84 8.20
C VAL A 337 8.32 -9.14 8.99
N GLY A 338 9.27 -10.00 8.64
CA GLY A 338 9.61 -11.18 9.43
C GLY A 338 11.07 -11.11 9.83
N ARG A 339 11.35 -10.64 11.05
CA ARG A 339 12.72 -10.50 11.60
C ARG A 339 12.96 -11.29 12.87
N ASP A 340 11.88 -11.70 13.54
CA ASP A 340 11.89 -12.54 14.73
C ASP A 340 11.25 -13.91 14.43
N ILE A 341 11.64 -14.93 15.20
CA ILE A 341 11.13 -16.31 15.07
C ILE A 341 10.20 -16.62 16.24
N ILE A 342 9.07 -17.27 15.94
CA ILE A 342 8.11 -17.78 16.92
C ILE A 342 8.81 -18.86 17.76
N ASP A 343 8.82 -18.70 19.09
CA ASP A 343 9.40 -19.63 20.06
C ASP A 343 10.92 -19.83 20.01
N SER A 344 11.70 -18.74 19.96
CA SER A 344 13.17 -18.72 20.03
C SER A 344 13.82 -19.26 21.33
N LYS A 345 13.12 -20.06 22.14
CA LYS A 345 13.64 -20.60 23.40
C LYS A 345 14.60 -21.79 23.23
N TYR A 346 14.80 -22.32 22.03
CA TYR A 346 15.71 -23.45 21.81
C TYR A 346 16.52 -23.24 20.52
N SER A 347 17.70 -22.63 20.66
CA SER A 347 18.70 -22.59 19.60
C SER A 347 19.21 -24.00 19.30
N ASP A 348 18.59 -24.70 18.36
CA ASP A 348 19.08 -26.02 17.93
C ASP A 348 18.97 -26.23 16.42
N VAL A 349 19.92 -26.98 15.87
CA VAL A 349 20.05 -27.25 14.42
C VAL A 349 18.81 -27.99 13.87
N ASN A 350 18.14 -28.76 14.73
CA ASN A 350 16.91 -29.47 14.40
C ASN A 350 15.74 -28.51 14.08
N GLU A 351 15.68 -27.32 14.69
CA GLU A 351 14.58 -26.38 14.50
C GLU A 351 14.50 -25.87 13.05
N HIS A 352 15.64 -25.62 12.41
CA HIS A 352 15.65 -25.16 11.02
C HIS A 352 15.19 -26.25 10.05
N SER A 353 15.60 -27.50 10.29
CA SER A 353 15.14 -28.66 9.50
C SER A 353 13.63 -28.87 9.66
N ASP A 354 13.11 -28.75 10.88
CA ASP A 354 11.68 -28.88 11.16
C ASP A 354 10.85 -27.76 10.50
N ARG A 355 11.37 -26.53 10.52
CA ARG A 355 10.80 -25.39 9.77
C ARG A 355 10.70 -25.69 8.28
N LEU A 356 11.79 -26.18 7.67
CA LEU A 356 11.80 -26.56 6.26
C LEU A 356 10.82 -27.70 5.97
N SER A 357 10.71 -28.68 6.86
CA SER A 357 9.74 -29.78 6.75
C SER A 357 8.29 -29.27 6.76
N ALA A 358 7.94 -28.36 7.69
CA ALA A 358 6.63 -27.75 7.77
C ALA A 358 6.30 -26.92 6.51
N VAL A 359 7.27 -26.15 6.02
CA VAL A 359 7.14 -25.37 4.78
C VAL A 359 6.90 -26.28 3.57
N ASN A 360 7.65 -27.37 3.43
CA ASN A 360 7.46 -28.32 2.33
C ASN A 360 6.07 -28.98 2.38
N LYS A 361 5.59 -29.38 3.57
CA LYS A 361 4.23 -29.90 3.75
C LYS A 361 3.17 -28.87 3.32
N TYR A 362 3.38 -27.60 3.62
CA TYR A 362 2.46 -26.54 3.22
C TYR A 362 2.45 -26.30 1.71
N ILE A 363 3.62 -26.34 1.05
CA ILE A 363 3.70 -26.21 -0.41
C ILE A 363 2.87 -27.29 -1.09
N GLU A 364 3.00 -28.55 -0.65
CA GLU A 364 2.20 -29.67 -1.15
C GLU A 364 0.70 -29.49 -0.84
N TYR A 365 0.37 -29.07 0.39
CA TYR A 365 -1.03 -28.78 0.77
C TYR A 365 -1.68 -27.71 -0.13
N GLU A 366 -1.01 -26.58 -0.37
CA GLU A 366 -1.57 -25.54 -1.23
C GLU A 366 -1.71 -26.03 -2.68
N ARG A 367 -0.78 -26.88 -3.13
CA ARG A 367 -0.83 -27.47 -4.47
C ARG A 367 -2.10 -28.29 -4.64
N ASP A 368 -2.42 -29.13 -3.67
CA ASP A 368 -3.58 -30.04 -3.69
C ASP A 368 -4.94 -29.29 -3.64
N ILE A 369 -5.04 -28.18 -2.90
CA ILE A 369 -6.29 -27.42 -2.81
C ILE A 369 -6.57 -26.56 -4.05
N THR A 370 -5.53 -26.19 -4.80
CA THR A 370 -5.76 -25.52 -6.10
C THR A 370 -6.34 -26.55 -7.06
N SER A 371 -7.48 -26.24 -7.70
CA SER A 371 -8.38 -27.17 -8.40
C SER A 371 -7.82 -27.92 -9.63
N LYS A 372 -6.49 -28.07 -9.74
CA LYS A 372 -5.77 -28.85 -10.74
C LYS A 372 -4.60 -29.58 -10.06
N PRO A 373 -4.66 -30.92 -9.90
CA PRO A 373 -3.49 -31.68 -9.47
C PRO A 373 -2.31 -31.44 -10.45
N ASN A 374 -1.09 -31.39 -9.93
CA ASN A 374 0.18 -31.13 -10.66
C ASN A 374 0.41 -29.69 -11.14
N LYS A 375 -0.18 -28.69 -10.49
CA LYS A 375 0.10 -27.29 -10.81
C LYS A 375 1.46 -26.87 -10.24
N THR A 376 2.38 -26.47 -11.12
CA THR A 376 3.69 -25.89 -10.76
C THR A 376 3.64 -24.37 -10.76
N PHE A 377 4.63 -23.75 -10.12
CA PHE A 377 4.88 -22.33 -10.25
C PHE A 377 5.14 -21.99 -11.71
N VAL A 378 4.47 -20.94 -12.19
CA VAL A 378 4.64 -20.44 -13.55
C VAL A 378 5.37 -19.12 -13.49
N VAL A 379 6.65 -19.15 -13.84
CA VAL A 379 7.44 -17.94 -14.00
C VAL A 379 6.83 -17.08 -15.11
N ARG A 380 6.79 -15.77 -14.90
CA ARG A 380 6.42 -14.83 -15.94
C ARG A 380 7.35 -14.98 -17.17
N PRO A 381 6.83 -14.90 -18.41
CA PRO A 381 7.68 -14.96 -19.60
C PRO A 381 8.78 -13.90 -19.57
N PRO A 382 9.96 -14.06 -20.19
CA PRO A 382 10.99 -13.03 -20.23
C PRO A 382 10.63 -11.80 -21.08
N THR A 383 9.66 -11.91 -21.99
CA THR A 383 9.27 -10.82 -22.89
C THR A 383 7.91 -10.24 -22.53
N GLU A 384 7.80 -8.91 -22.47
CA GLU A 384 6.52 -8.22 -22.26
C GLU A 384 5.78 -8.06 -23.59
N VAL A 385 4.63 -8.73 -23.72
CA VAL A 385 3.71 -8.45 -24.83
C VAL A 385 2.96 -7.17 -24.45
N SER A 386 2.97 -6.15 -25.32
CA SER A 386 2.24 -4.90 -25.07
C SER A 386 0.72 -5.16 -25.11
N TYR A 387 0.05 -5.02 -23.98
CA TYR A 387 -1.38 -5.30 -23.79
C TYR A 387 -2.24 -4.03 -23.75
N ASN A 388 -2.03 -3.15 -24.74
CA ASN A 388 -2.68 -1.83 -24.81
C ASN A 388 -3.97 -1.87 -25.63
N CYS A 389 -4.53 -3.06 -25.86
CA CYS A 389 -5.41 -3.34 -26.99
C CYS A 389 -4.80 -2.99 -28.36
N ALA A 390 -3.46 -2.80 -28.46
CA ALA A 390 -2.77 -2.41 -29.69
C ALA A 390 -2.86 -3.47 -30.80
N LYS A 391 -3.15 -4.72 -30.44
CA LYS A 391 -3.39 -5.83 -31.37
C LYS A 391 -4.86 -5.96 -31.78
N VAL A 392 -5.77 -5.21 -31.15
CA VAL A 392 -7.17 -5.12 -31.58
C VAL A 392 -7.23 -4.12 -32.74
N SER A 393 -7.96 -4.46 -33.81
CA SER A 393 -8.07 -3.56 -34.94
C SER A 393 -8.66 -2.22 -34.51
N LYS A 394 -8.14 -1.13 -35.08
CA LYS A 394 -8.63 0.22 -34.80
C LYS A 394 -10.14 0.34 -35.05
N SER A 395 -10.66 -0.35 -36.07
CA SER A 395 -12.09 -0.41 -36.37
C SER A 395 -12.94 -0.94 -35.22
N VAL A 396 -12.48 -1.95 -34.48
CA VAL A 396 -13.20 -2.51 -33.33
C VAL A 396 -13.14 -1.54 -32.15
N LEU A 397 -11.98 -0.94 -31.88
CA LEU A 397 -11.82 0.07 -30.83
C LEU A 397 -12.69 1.30 -31.07
N ASP A 398 -12.74 1.79 -32.31
CA ASP A 398 -13.56 2.92 -32.71
C ASP A 398 -15.05 2.57 -32.63
N LYS A 399 -15.47 1.36 -33.06
CA LYS A 399 -16.84 0.87 -32.92
C LYS A 399 -17.29 0.86 -31.45
N ILE A 400 -16.49 0.26 -30.56
CA ILE A 400 -16.80 0.17 -29.13
C ILE A 400 -16.91 1.57 -28.51
N SER A 401 -15.92 2.43 -28.80
CA SER A 401 -15.90 3.80 -28.30
C SER A 401 -17.10 4.58 -28.81
N HIS A 402 -17.46 4.46 -30.08
CA HIS A 402 -18.62 5.14 -30.65
C HIS A 402 -19.95 4.68 -30.04
N THR A 403 -20.09 3.38 -29.76
CA THR A 403 -21.28 2.84 -29.08
C THR A 403 -21.46 3.45 -27.69
N VAL A 404 -20.39 3.47 -26.88
CA VAL A 404 -20.45 4.05 -25.54
C VAL A 404 -20.66 5.57 -25.61
N PHE A 405 -20.00 6.25 -26.55
CA PHE A 405 -20.18 7.68 -26.78
C PHE A 405 -21.63 8.05 -27.13
N LYS A 406 -22.27 7.29 -28.02
CA LYS A 406 -23.70 7.50 -28.37
C LYS A 406 -24.61 7.30 -27.16
N ALA A 407 -24.37 6.27 -26.35
CA ALA A 407 -25.15 6.04 -25.15
C ALA A 407 -25.04 7.21 -24.16
N LEU A 408 -23.82 7.73 -23.95
CA LEU A 408 -23.61 8.91 -23.10
C LEU A 408 -24.34 10.15 -23.61
N LEU A 409 -24.44 10.36 -24.93
CA LEU A 409 -25.18 11.49 -25.50
C LEU A 409 -26.70 11.40 -25.31
N ILE A 410 -27.24 10.20 -25.11
CA ILE A 410 -28.66 9.96 -24.82
C ILE A 410 -28.94 10.15 -23.33
N CYS A 411 -27.99 9.82 -22.46
CA CYS A 411 -28.11 10.02 -21.03
C CYS A 411 -28.26 11.51 -20.69
N LYS A 412 -29.21 11.83 -19.80
CA LYS A 412 -29.41 13.20 -19.34
C LYS A 412 -28.19 13.66 -18.52
N PRO A 413 -27.64 14.86 -18.79
CA PRO A 413 -26.52 15.39 -18.02
C PRO A 413 -26.84 15.60 -16.54
N ASP A 414 -25.84 15.47 -15.68
CA ASP A 414 -25.97 15.77 -14.25
C ASP A 414 -26.03 17.29 -14.03
N LYS A 415 -27.23 17.77 -13.72
CA LYS A 415 -27.51 19.18 -13.47
C LYS A 415 -26.66 19.75 -12.33
N TYR A 416 -26.49 19.03 -11.23
CA TYR A 416 -25.77 19.53 -10.06
C TYR A 416 -24.28 19.67 -10.35
N ASN A 417 -23.70 18.69 -11.07
CA ASN A 417 -22.31 18.75 -11.49
C ASN A 417 -22.06 19.95 -12.42
N LEU A 418 -22.92 20.17 -13.42
CA LEU A 418 -22.79 21.29 -14.35
C LEU A 418 -22.93 22.65 -13.67
N GLN A 419 -23.86 22.79 -12.73
CA GLN A 419 -24.07 24.04 -11.98
C GLN A 419 -22.87 24.42 -11.11
N SER A 420 -22.10 23.43 -10.63
CA SER A 420 -20.90 23.69 -9.82
C SER A 420 -19.74 24.36 -10.58
N HIS A 421 -19.82 24.44 -11.91
CA HIS A 421 -18.75 24.94 -12.77
C HIS A 421 -19.01 26.35 -13.35
N ASN A 422 -19.97 27.12 -12.82
CA ASN A 422 -20.34 28.47 -13.31
C ASN A 422 -20.60 28.53 -14.83
N LEU A 423 -21.20 27.48 -15.40
CA LEU A 423 -21.50 27.37 -16.84
C LEU A 423 -22.89 27.93 -17.16
N MET A 424 -23.06 28.53 -18.35
CA MET A 424 -24.40 28.85 -18.88
C MET A 424 -25.06 27.59 -19.45
N LEU A 425 -26.25 27.27 -18.93
CA LEU A 425 -27.01 26.07 -19.29
C LEU A 425 -28.34 26.44 -19.96
N SER A 426 -28.74 25.65 -20.95
CA SER A 426 -30.10 25.67 -21.51
C SER A 426 -31.07 24.84 -20.67
N ASP A 427 -32.37 24.90 -20.99
CA ASP A 427 -33.42 24.12 -20.33
C ASP A 427 -33.22 22.59 -20.47
N ASP A 428 -32.59 22.15 -21.58
CA ASP A 428 -32.21 20.76 -21.84
C ASP A 428 -30.80 20.41 -21.35
N LEU A 429 -30.19 21.26 -20.49
CA LEU A 429 -28.88 21.06 -19.86
C LEU A 429 -27.69 21.00 -20.84
N LYS A 430 -27.81 21.65 -22.00
CA LYS A 430 -26.67 21.90 -22.89
C LYS A 430 -25.84 23.07 -22.36
N VAL A 431 -24.54 23.00 -22.59
CA VAL A 431 -23.58 24.01 -22.16
C VAL A 431 -23.34 25.00 -23.30
N ARG A 432 -23.43 26.31 -23.03
CA ARG A 432 -23.05 27.33 -24.01
C ARG A 432 -21.54 27.42 -24.13
N THR A 433 -21.00 27.22 -25.32
CA THR A 433 -19.58 27.37 -25.62
C THR A 433 -19.20 28.83 -25.85
N LEU A 434 -17.89 29.14 -25.84
CA LEU A 434 -17.36 30.49 -26.04
C LEU A 434 -17.78 31.11 -27.38
N ASP A 435 -18.00 30.29 -28.40
CA ASP A 435 -18.49 30.67 -29.72
C ASP A 435 -20.03 30.65 -29.84
N ASN A 436 -20.73 30.67 -28.71
CA ASN A 436 -22.19 30.73 -28.61
C ASN A 436 -22.98 29.52 -29.16
N ARG A 437 -22.35 28.36 -29.31
CA ARG A 437 -23.06 27.12 -29.65
C ARG A 437 -23.56 26.40 -28.40
N TRP A 438 -24.61 25.63 -28.55
CA TRP A 438 -25.11 24.73 -27.49
C TRP A 438 -24.48 23.35 -27.66
N TRP A 439 -23.62 22.98 -26.71
CA TRP A 439 -22.91 21.71 -26.69
C TRP A 439 -23.58 20.73 -25.72
N ASN A 440 -23.81 19.49 -26.16
CA ASN A 440 -24.32 18.43 -25.29
C ASN A 440 -23.14 17.79 -24.54
N PRO A 441 -23.06 17.94 -23.21
CA PRO A 441 -21.97 17.36 -22.42
C PRO A 441 -22.08 15.84 -22.23
N GLY A 442 -23.25 15.25 -22.53
CA GLY A 442 -23.56 13.85 -22.23
C GLY A 442 -23.85 13.62 -20.74
N GLY A 443 -24.36 12.43 -20.44
CA GLY A 443 -24.59 11.95 -19.08
C GLY A 443 -23.41 11.14 -18.51
N THR A 444 -23.69 10.34 -17.49
CA THR A 444 -22.72 9.44 -16.86
C THR A 444 -23.21 8.00 -16.96
N LEU A 445 -22.29 7.07 -17.19
CA LEU A 445 -22.54 5.63 -17.15
C LEU A 445 -21.48 4.95 -16.27
N THR A 446 -21.89 3.92 -15.56
CA THR A 446 -21.01 3.00 -14.86
C THR A 446 -20.28 2.09 -15.85
N LEU A 447 -19.14 1.53 -15.43
CA LEU A 447 -18.43 0.54 -16.25
C LEU A 447 -19.27 -0.72 -16.53
N SER A 448 -20.23 -1.05 -15.66
CA SER A 448 -21.14 -2.17 -15.86
C SER A 448 -22.10 -1.89 -17.02
N GLU A 449 -22.77 -0.73 -16.99
CA GLU A 449 -23.67 -0.32 -18.08
C GLU A 449 -22.92 -0.20 -19.40
N CYS A 450 -21.72 0.39 -19.40
CA CYS A 450 -20.87 0.43 -20.59
C CYS A 450 -20.56 -0.98 -21.12
N SER A 451 -20.38 -1.97 -20.26
CA SER A 451 -20.08 -3.34 -20.67
C SER A 451 -21.26 -4.08 -21.30
N GLU A 452 -22.48 -3.73 -20.90
CA GLU A 452 -23.73 -4.28 -21.47
C GLU A 452 -23.99 -3.76 -22.89
N LEU A 453 -23.45 -2.59 -23.24
CA LEU A 453 -23.54 -2.00 -24.58
C LEU A 453 -22.60 -2.66 -25.61
N VAL A 454 -21.62 -3.45 -25.16
CA VAL A 454 -20.59 -4.04 -26.01
C VAL A 454 -20.92 -5.51 -26.28
N SER A 455 -20.81 -5.93 -27.54
CA SER A 455 -21.06 -7.32 -27.91
C SER A 455 -20.15 -8.30 -27.16
N LEU A 456 -20.64 -9.51 -26.91
CA LEU A 456 -19.86 -10.54 -26.21
C LEU A 456 -18.56 -10.89 -26.92
N ASP A 457 -18.53 -10.84 -28.26
CA ASP A 457 -17.35 -11.16 -29.05
C ASP A 457 -16.31 -10.03 -29.00
N ASP A 458 -16.75 -8.77 -29.10
CA ASP A 458 -15.89 -7.61 -28.89
C ASP A 458 -15.32 -7.60 -27.45
N MET A 459 -16.14 -7.96 -26.45
CA MET A 459 -15.70 -8.09 -25.05
C MET A 459 -14.68 -9.22 -24.85
N LYS A 460 -14.85 -10.38 -25.51
CA LYS A 460 -13.85 -11.47 -25.49
C LYS A 460 -12.53 -11.01 -26.11
N LEU A 461 -12.58 -10.26 -27.21
CA LEU A 461 -11.40 -9.72 -27.87
C LEU A 461 -10.66 -8.69 -26.99
N LEU A 462 -11.39 -7.87 -26.23
CA LEU A 462 -10.78 -6.97 -25.25
C LEU A 462 -10.17 -7.71 -24.05
N LYS A 463 -10.82 -8.80 -23.59
CA LYS A 463 -10.32 -9.65 -22.49
C LYS A 463 -9.05 -10.42 -22.87
N SER A 464 -8.92 -10.86 -24.13
CA SER A 464 -7.73 -11.57 -24.62
C SER A 464 -6.48 -10.69 -24.72
N GLN A 465 -6.66 -9.35 -24.69
CA GLN A 465 -5.58 -8.36 -24.74
C GLN A 465 -5.36 -7.64 -23.40
N HIS A 466 -5.89 -8.14 -22.29
CA HIS A 466 -5.71 -7.67 -20.90
C HIS A 466 -5.98 -6.18 -20.59
N GLY A 467 -6.37 -5.34 -21.55
CA GLY A 467 -6.77 -3.95 -21.34
C GLY A 467 -8.24 -3.81 -20.92
N GLY A 468 -9.14 -4.67 -21.40
CA GLY A 468 -10.57 -4.58 -21.12
C GLY A 468 -11.22 -3.26 -21.59
N LEU A 469 -12.53 -3.13 -21.38
CA LEU A 469 -13.31 -1.95 -21.81
C LEU A 469 -12.81 -0.65 -21.17
N GLN A 470 -12.43 -0.71 -19.90
CA GLN A 470 -11.96 0.47 -19.17
C GLN A 470 -10.71 1.10 -19.80
N THR A 471 -9.77 0.29 -20.30
CA THR A 471 -8.56 0.80 -20.95
C THR A 471 -8.88 1.43 -22.30
N VAL A 472 -9.81 0.84 -23.07
CA VAL A 472 -10.28 1.42 -24.33
C VAL A 472 -10.85 2.82 -24.11
N LEU A 473 -11.77 2.95 -23.13
CA LEU A 473 -12.38 4.24 -22.82
C LEU A 473 -11.35 5.25 -22.29
N ARG A 474 -10.40 4.81 -21.45
CA ARG A 474 -9.34 5.67 -20.94
C ARG A 474 -8.41 6.20 -22.04
N ASN A 475 -8.12 5.40 -23.05
CA ASN A 475 -7.27 5.81 -24.17
C ASN A 475 -7.97 6.85 -25.06
N HIS A 476 -9.30 6.85 -25.10
CA HIS A 476 -10.14 7.85 -25.80
C HIS A 476 -10.52 9.01 -24.87
N HIS A 477 -9.52 9.57 -24.18
CA HIS A 477 -9.67 10.67 -23.22
C HIS A 477 -10.31 11.94 -23.81
N GLN A 478 -10.27 12.11 -25.13
CA GLN A 478 -10.98 13.18 -25.84
C GLN A 478 -12.50 13.04 -25.78
N CYS A 479 -13.03 11.82 -25.56
CA CYS A 479 -14.45 11.53 -25.48
C CYS A 479 -14.90 11.19 -24.05
N PHE A 480 -14.03 10.59 -23.23
CA PHE A 480 -14.40 10.04 -21.94
C PHE A 480 -13.51 10.58 -20.82
N ARG A 481 -14.15 10.96 -19.71
CA ARG A 481 -13.47 11.31 -18.47
C ARG A 481 -14.01 10.43 -17.36
N LYS A 482 -13.10 9.85 -16.57
CA LYS A 482 -13.48 9.16 -15.34
C LYS A 482 -13.76 10.19 -14.27
N ILE A 483 -14.95 10.13 -13.68
CA ILE A 483 -15.38 10.95 -12.53
C ILE A 483 -15.07 10.19 -11.25
#